data_AF-A0A6N2VY41-F1
#
_entry.id   AF-A0A6N2VY41-F1
#
_cell.length_a   1.000
_cell.length_b   1.000
_cell.length_c   1.000
_cell.angle_alpha   90.00
_cell.angle_beta   90.00
_cell.angle_gamma   90.00
#
_symmetry.space_group_name_H-M   'P 1'
#
loop_
_entity.id
_entity.type
_entity.pdbx_description
1 polymer ?
#
loop_
_entity_poly.entity_id
_entity_poly.type
_entity_poly.pdbx_seq_one_letter_code
_entity_poly.pdbx_strand_id
1 'polypeptide(L)'
;MNKDLKYENYLTQPNPLPFEEAMEIYEAILQNSPEDDEEFEEFWELALSAMTVYADLRANWKQIRKGQRDNDGRTRKHDNVIHTLNLLSGMMEQRGLDVSWRKQLGDQRKRIGDFACYIAMLYGLSAR
;
A
#
# COMPACT_ATOMS: atom_id res chain seq x y z
N MET A 1 -0.43 0.15 -26.64
CA MET A 1 0.50 0.72 -25.64
C MET A 1 0.00 2.10 -25.25
N ASN A 2 -0.28 2.34 -23.97
CA ASN A 2 -0.78 3.63 -23.51
C ASN A 2 0.40 4.60 -23.35
N LYS A 3 0.55 5.55 -24.27
CA LYS A 3 1.66 6.52 -24.29
C LYS A 3 1.62 7.51 -23.11
N ASP A 4 0.49 7.60 -22.43
CA ASP A 4 0.29 8.46 -21.26
C ASP A 4 0.67 7.78 -19.95
N LEU A 5 0.97 6.47 -19.97
CA LEU A 5 1.45 5.72 -18.80
C LEU A 5 2.94 6.01 -18.58
N LYS A 6 3.22 7.24 -18.19
CA LYS A 6 4.54 7.73 -17.78
C LYS A 6 4.49 8.13 -16.32
N TYR A 7 5.61 7.94 -15.62
CA TYR A 7 5.67 8.25 -14.19
C TYR A 7 5.44 9.75 -13.93
N GLU A 8 5.97 10.62 -14.78
CA GLU A 8 5.81 12.07 -14.63
C GLU A 8 4.34 12.50 -14.76
N ASN A 9 3.55 11.84 -15.62
CA ASN A 9 2.12 12.10 -15.75
C ASN A 9 1.31 11.61 -14.55
N TYR A 10 1.80 10.58 -13.84
CA TYR A 10 1.20 10.14 -12.59
C TYR A 10 1.42 11.16 -11.48
N LEU A 11 2.61 11.77 -11.41
CA LEU A 11 2.93 12.80 -10.42
C LEU A 11 2.07 14.06 -10.53
N THR A 12 1.38 14.29 -11.66
CA THR A 12 0.43 15.41 -11.79
C THR A 12 -0.99 15.07 -11.35
N GLN A 13 -1.27 13.83 -10.92
CA GLN A 13 -2.59 13.42 -10.45
C GLN A 13 -2.89 14.00 -9.05
N PRO A 14 -4.16 14.10 -8.63
CA PRO A 14 -4.50 14.55 -7.29
C PRO A 14 -3.99 13.59 -6.20
N ASN A 15 -3.25 14.13 -5.23
CA ASN A 15 -2.66 13.43 -4.09
C ASN A 15 -1.78 12.23 -4.50
N PRO A 16 -0.78 12.43 -5.36
CA PRO A 16 0.12 11.35 -5.73
C PRO A 16 1.01 11.00 -4.53
N LEU A 17 1.46 9.76 -4.48
CA LEU A 17 2.60 9.36 -3.65
C LEU A 17 3.83 9.20 -4.57
N PRO A 18 4.82 10.10 -4.52
CA PRO A 18 6.12 9.86 -5.14
C PRO A 18 6.76 8.56 -4.64
N PHE A 19 7.58 7.93 -5.47
CA PHE A 19 8.18 6.64 -5.15
C PHE A 19 9.14 6.78 -3.98
N GLU A 20 9.96 7.83 -4.00
CA GLU A 20 10.92 8.17 -2.96
C GLU A 20 10.22 8.36 -1.61
N GLU A 21 9.10 9.09 -1.59
CA GLU A 21 8.30 9.26 -0.38
C GLU A 21 7.66 7.94 0.10
N ALA A 22 7.23 7.07 -0.82
CA ALA A 22 6.77 5.73 -0.46
C ALA A 22 7.89 4.88 0.17
N MET A 23 9.12 5.01 -0.32
CA MET A 23 10.28 4.29 0.21
C MET A 23 10.65 4.82 1.59
N GLU A 24 10.64 6.12 1.81
CA GLU A 24 10.84 6.72 3.14
C GLU A 24 9.84 6.16 4.17
N ILE A 25 8.56 6.08 3.80
CA ILE A 25 7.52 5.50 4.67
C ILE A 25 7.81 4.02 4.93
N TYR A 26 8.19 3.26 3.91
CA TYR A 26 8.50 1.84 4.06
C TYR A 26 9.72 1.60 4.94
N GLU A 27 10.79 2.36 4.74
CA GLU A 27 12.00 2.32 5.57
C GLU A 27 11.70 2.68 7.01
N ALA A 28 10.83 3.66 7.26
CA ALA A 28 10.37 4.00 8.60
C ALA A 28 9.61 2.85 9.27
N ILE A 29 8.84 2.05 8.53
CA ILE A 29 8.20 0.83 9.07
C ILE A 29 9.29 -0.18 9.48
N LEU A 30 10.27 -0.42 8.62
CA LEU A 30 11.36 -1.38 8.89
C LEU A 30 12.28 -0.95 10.04
N GLN A 31 12.59 0.33 10.16
CA GLN A 31 13.44 0.85 11.24
C GLN A 31 12.76 0.74 12.61
N ASN A 32 11.43 0.76 12.63
CA ASN A 32 10.63 0.70 13.85
C ASN A 32 9.96 -0.67 14.06
N SER A 33 10.25 -1.66 13.20
CA SER A 33 9.82 -3.03 13.42
C SER A 33 10.68 -3.69 14.48
N PRO A 34 10.09 -4.35 15.48
CA PRO A 34 10.84 -5.14 16.46
C PRO A 34 11.51 -6.35 15.78
N GLU A 35 12.70 -6.72 16.26
CA GLU A 35 13.42 -7.91 15.81
C GLU A 35 12.77 -9.19 16.36
N ASP A 36 12.72 -10.25 15.55
CA ASP A 36 12.21 -11.59 15.92
C ASP A 36 10.80 -11.56 16.58
N ASP A 37 9.89 -10.77 16.03
CA ASP A 37 8.57 -10.53 16.63
C ASP A 37 7.42 -11.09 15.76
N GLU A 38 6.92 -12.26 16.16
CA GLU A 38 5.85 -12.99 15.46
C GLU A 38 4.57 -12.16 15.31
N GLU A 39 4.19 -11.38 16.33
CA GLU A 39 2.97 -10.56 16.26
C GLU A 39 3.11 -9.45 15.20
N PHE A 40 4.24 -8.76 15.17
CA PHE A 40 4.52 -7.78 14.11
C PHE A 40 4.52 -8.43 12.73
N GLU A 41 5.19 -9.57 12.58
CA GLU A 41 5.25 -10.32 11.33
C GLU A 41 3.84 -10.69 10.85
N GLU A 42 2.97 -11.21 11.71
CA GLU A 42 1.58 -11.55 11.37
C GLU A 42 0.79 -10.32 10.84
N PHE A 43 0.88 -9.18 11.52
CA PHE A 43 0.19 -7.96 11.07
C PHE A 43 0.79 -7.39 9.78
N TRP A 44 2.10 -7.47 9.62
CA TRP A 44 2.78 -7.05 8.40
C TRP A 44 2.40 -7.95 7.21
N GLU A 45 2.39 -9.27 7.38
CA GLU A 45 1.97 -10.23 6.36
C GLU A 45 0.51 -10.02 5.95
N LEU A 46 -0.37 -9.75 6.93
CA LEU A 46 -1.77 -9.40 6.66
C LEU A 46 -1.89 -8.13 5.81
N ALA A 47 -1.10 -7.09 6.13
CA ALA A 47 -1.06 -5.86 5.34
C ALA A 47 -0.50 -6.11 3.94
N LEU A 48 0.60 -6.83 3.83
CA LEU A 48 1.26 -7.17 2.57
C LEU A 48 0.35 -7.98 1.63
N SER A 49 -0.37 -8.96 2.18
CA SER A 49 -1.35 -9.75 1.43
C SER A 49 -2.48 -8.87 0.88
N ALA A 50 -3.04 -7.98 1.72
CA ALA A 50 -4.06 -7.03 1.29
C ALA A 50 -3.55 -6.09 0.19
N MET A 51 -2.33 -5.55 0.35
CA MET A 51 -1.70 -4.66 -0.63
C MET A 51 -1.47 -5.36 -1.96
N THR A 52 -0.97 -6.60 -1.95
CA THR A 52 -0.71 -7.40 -3.16
C THR A 52 -2.00 -7.69 -3.92
N VAL A 53 -3.04 -8.14 -3.22
CA VAL A 53 -4.37 -8.40 -3.82
C VAL A 53 -4.97 -7.11 -4.42
N TYR A 54 -4.83 -5.97 -3.74
CA TYR A 54 -5.31 -4.70 -4.26
C TYR A 54 -4.50 -4.20 -5.46
N ALA A 55 -3.17 -4.33 -5.41
CA ALA A 55 -2.26 -3.93 -6.47
C ALA A 55 -2.54 -4.71 -7.77
N ASP A 56 -2.74 -6.02 -7.68
CA ASP A 56 -3.15 -6.86 -8.82
C ASP A 56 -4.48 -6.36 -9.43
N LEU A 57 -5.50 -6.14 -8.61
CA LEU A 57 -6.77 -5.57 -9.09
C LEU A 57 -6.55 -4.23 -9.78
N ARG A 58 -5.72 -3.35 -9.20
CA ARG A 58 -5.49 -2.00 -9.70
C ARG A 58 -4.73 -1.99 -11.02
N ALA A 59 -3.76 -2.89 -11.18
CA ALA A 59 -3.02 -3.11 -12.43
C ALA A 59 -3.94 -3.63 -13.56
N ASN A 60 -4.91 -4.47 -13.22
CA ASN A 60 -5.89 -5.02 -14.15
C ASN A 60 -7.09 -4.09 -14.43
N TRP A 61 -7.33 -3.09 -13.57
CA TRP A 61 -8.55 -2.28 -13.60
C TRP A 61 -8.88 -1.64 -14.96
N LYS A 62 -7.86 -1.08 -15.63
CA LYS A 62 -8.02 -0.46 -16.96
C LYS A 62 -8.17 -1.48 -18.10
N GLN A 63 -7.78 -2.74 -17.85
CA GLN A 63 -7.90 -3.85 -18.80
C GLN A 63 -9.30 -4.48 -18.75
N ILE A 64 -9.97 -4.44 -17.58
CA ILE A 64 -11.36 -4.88 -17.42
C ILE A 64 -12.29 -3.93 -18.18
N ARG A 65 -13.19 -4.50 -18.99
CA ARG A 65 -14.24 -3.76 -19.72
C ARG A 65 -15.09 -2.96 -18.74
N LYS A 66 -15.44 -1.72 -19.08
CA LYS A 66 -16.13 -0.78 -18.17
C LYS A 66 -17.40 -1.37 -17.52
N GLY A 67 -18.21 -2.13 -18.26
CA GLY A 67 -19.44 -2.76 -17.76
C GLY A 67 -19.24 -4.03 -16.91
N GLN A 68 -18.01 -4.53 -16.80
CA GLN A 68 -17.65 -5.72 -16.00
C GLN A 68 -16.84 -5.35 -14.75
N ARG A 69 -16.65 -4.06 -14.48
CA ARG A 69 -15.90 -3.58 -13.33
C ARG A 69 -16.71 -3.71 -12.06
N ASP A 70 -16.23 -4.52 -11.13
CA ASP A 70 -16.76 -4.62 -9.77
C ASP A 70 -16.22 -3.46 -8.92
N ASN A 71 -16.94 -2.34 -8.91
CA ASN A 71 -16.58 -1.16 -8.11
C ASN A 71 -16.66 -1.44 -6.60
N ASP A 72 -17.62 -2.25 -6.18
CA ASP A 72 -17.82 -2.57 -4.76
C ASP A 72 -16.71 -3.49 -4.28
N GLY A 73 -16.35 -4.51 -5.06
CA GLY A 73 -15.22 -5.38 -4.76
C GLY A 73 -13.88 -4.66 -4.78
N ARG A 74 -13.71 -3.66 -5.66
CA ARG A 74 -12.55 -2.76 -5.61
C ARG A 74 -12.53 -1.96 -4.31
N THR A 75 -13.67 -1.39 -3.92
CA THR A 75 -13.79 -0.61 -2.67
C THR A 75 -13.47 -1.47 -1.46
N ARG A 76 -14.06 -2.67 -1.35
CA ARG A 76 -13.78 -3.62 -0.26
C ARG A 76 -12.31 -3.99 -0.15
N LYS A 77 -11.65 -4.31 -1.27
CA LYS A 77 -10.21 -4.64 -1.27
C LYS A 77 -9.36 -3.45 -0.83
N HIS A 78 -9.73 -2.24 -1.24
CA HIS A 78 -9.02 -1.02 -0.83
C HIS A 78 -9.24 -0.70 0.66
N ASP A 79 -10.47 -0.86 1.15
CA ASP A 79 -10.79 -0.71 2.57
C ASP A 79 -10.02 -1.73 3.41
N ASN A 80 -9.83 -2.94 2.90
CA ASN A 80 -9.01 -3.94 3.56
C ASN A 80 -7.54 -3.49 3.70
N VAL A 81 -6.94 -2.88 2.66
CA VAL A 81 -5.58 -2.30 2.77
C VAL A 81 -5.50 -1.27 3.88
N ILE A 82 -6.46 -0.34 3.93
CA ILE A 82 -6.50 0.70 4.97
C ILE A 82 -6.64 0.07 6.35
N HIS A 83 -7.54 -0.90 6.47
CA HIS A 83 -7.81 -1.60 7.72
C HIS A 83 -6.58 -2.31 8.26
N THR A 84 -5.88 -3.09 7.43
CA THR A 84 -4.70 -3.86 7.85
C THR A 84 -3.50 -2.97 8.19
N LEU A 85 -3.30 -1.87 7.47
CA LEU A 85 -2.30 -0.86 7.87
C LEU A 85 -2.64 -0.19 9.21
N ASN A 86 -3.92 0.07 9.48
CA ASN A 86 -4.35 0.61 10.77
C ASN A 86 -4.19 -0.41 11.91
N LEU A 87 -4.42 -1.71 11.65
CA LEU A 87 -4.16 -2.76 12.62
C LEU A 87 -2.66 -2.83 12.98
N LEU A 88 -1.80 -2.82 11.97
CA LEU A 88 -0.34 -2.79 12.16
C LEU A 88 0.07 -1.58 13.01
N SER A 89 -0.35 -0.37 12.62
CA SER A 89 -0.01 0.84 13.40
C SER A 89 -0.61 0.80 14.81
N GLY A 90 -1.81 0.26 14.98
CA GLY A 90 -2.46 0.17 16.29
C GLY A 90 -1.73 -0.78 17.24
N MET A 91 -1.29 -1.94 16.73
CA MET A 91 -0.46 -2.87 17.50
C MET A 91 0.89 -2.25 17.86
N MET A 92 1.55 -1.60 16.90
CA MET A 92 2.81 -0.88 17.15
C MET A 92 2.64 0.21 18.22
N GLU A 93 1.58 1.02 18.16
CA GLU A 93 1.29 2.08 19.12
C GLU A 93 1.03 1.52 20.53
N GLN A 94 0.26 0.41 20.64
CA GLN A 94 0.00 -0.27 21.92
C GLN A 94 1.29 -0.77 22.60
N ARG A 95 2.31 -1.07 21.80
CA ARG A 95 3.64 -1.51 22.26
C ARG A 95 4.64 -0.37 22.43
N GLY A 96 4.22 0.88 22.21
CA GLY A 96 5.07 2.06 22.36
C GLY A 96 6.11 2.23 21.24
N LEU A 97 5.90 1.59 20.09
CA LEU A 97 6.74 1.76 18.89
C LEU A 97 6.36 3.03 18.12
N ASP A 98 7.29 3.54 17.33
CA ASP A 98 7.04 4.72 16.50
C ASP A 98 6.08 4.39 15.34
N VAL A 99 4.99 5.14 15.25
CA VAL A 99 3.93 5.01 14.23
C VAL A 99 3.78 6.27 13.38
N SER A 100 4.78 7.15 13.39
CA SER A 100 4.82 8.39 12.60
C SER A 100 4.69 8.11 11.09
N TRP A 101 5.17 6.96 10.62
CA TRP A 101 4.99 6.50 9.23
C TRP A 101 3.52 6.48 8.81
N ARG A 102 2.59 6.12 9.71
CA ARG A 102 1.15 6.06 9.39
C ARG A 102 0.56 7.46 9.22
N LYS A 103 1.06 8.43 9.98
CA LYS A 103 0.72 9.84 9.85
C LYS A 103 1.32 10.45 8.57
N GLN A 104 2.55 10.10 8.22
CA GLN A 104 3.20 10.51 6.96
C GLN A 104 2.48 9.94 5.73
N LEU A 105 2.04 8.69 5.78
CA LEU A 105 1.20 8.10 4.75
C LEU A 105 -0.13 8.85 4.58
N GLY A 106 -0.73 9.28 5.70
CA GLY A 106 -1.97 10.05 5.74
C GLY A 106 -3.22 9.23 5.39
N ASP A 107 -4.37 9.90 5.30
CA ASP A 107 -5.68 9.23 5.13
C ASP A 107 -6.24 9.33 3.71
N GLN A 108 -5.45 9.87 2.78
CA GLN A 108 -5.87 10.00 1.40
C GLN A 108 -5.91 8.62 0.73
N ARG A 109 -7.13 8.11 0.51
CA ARG A 109 -7.38 6.79 -0.08
C ARG A 109 -6.51 6.49 -1.31
N LYS A 110 -6.41 7.42 -2.26
CA LYS A 110 -5.61 7.21 -3.47
C LYS A 110 -4.12 7.00 -3.16
N ARG A 111 -3.57 7.83 -2.27
CA ARG A 111 -2.19 7.78 -1.78
C ARG A 111 -1.87 6.46 -1.08
N ILE A 112 -2.77 5.99 -0.20
CA ILE A 112 -2.64 4.67 0.44
C ILE A 112 -2.65 3.55 -0.61
N GLY A 113 -3.54 3.65 -1.60
CA GLY A 113 -3.55 2.71 -2.71
C GLY A 113 -2.30 2.77 -3.58
N ASP A 114 -1.62 3.91 -3.67
CA ASP A 114 -0.36 4.08 -4.41
C ASP A 114 0.78 3.39 -3.65
N PHE A 115 0.84 3.60 -2.33
CA PHE A 115 1.75 2.89 -1.43
C PHE A 115 1.62 1.37 -1.59
N ALA A 116 0.40 0.84 -1.56
CA ALA A 116 0.14 -0.59 -1.77
C ALA A 116 0.73 -1.13 -3.08
N CYS A 117 0.65 -0.36 -4.17
CA CYS A 117 1.23 -0.76 -5.45
C CYS A 117 2.76 -0.75 -5.43
N TYR A 118 3.40 0.20 -4.74
CA TYR A 118 4.86 0.22 -4.62
C TYR A 118 5.39 -0.93 -3.77
N ILE A 119 4.76 -1.21 -2.62
CA ILE A 119 5.16 -2.34 -1.78
C ILE A 119 5.00 -3.66 -2.54
N ALA A 120 3.87 -3.87 -3.22
CA ALA A 120 3.65 -5.06 -4.05
C ALA A 120 4.67 -5.18 -5.19
N MET A 121 5.08 -4.05 -5.80
CA MET A 121 6.15 -4.03 -6.80
C MET A 121 7.48 -4.52 -6.21
N LEU A 122 7.91 -3.98 -5.06
CA LEU A 122 9.14 -4.40 -4.42
C LEU A 122 9.12 -5.89 -4.07
N TYR A 123 8.02 -6.38 -3.51
CA TYR A 123 7.88 -7.78 -3.13
C TYR A 123 7.87 -8.71 -4.36
N GLY A 124 7.26 -8.28 -5.47
CA GLY A 124 7.37 -9.00 -6.74
C GLY A 124 8.78 -9.01 -7.30
N LEU A 125 9.55 -7.93 -7.12
CA LEU A 125 10.95 -7.83 -7.56
C LEU A 125 11.93 -8.61 -6.67
N SER A 126 11.61 -8.85 -5.40
CA SER A 126 12.45 -9.65 -4.50
C SER A 126 12.34 -11.16 -4.73
N ALA A 127 11.26 -11.63 -5.36
CA ALA A 127 11.04 -13.04 -5.71
C ALA A 127 11.81 -13.51 -6.96
N ARG A 128 12.91 -12.85 -7.29
CA ARG A 128 13.73 -13.14 -8.48
C ARG A 128 14.73 -14.27 -8.27
#